data_AF-A0A0Q4D1T2-F1
#
_entry.id   AF-A0A0Q4D1T2-F1
#
_cell.length_a   1.000
_cell.length_b   1.000
_cell.length_c   1.000
_cell.angle_alpha   90.00
_cell.angle_beta   90.00
_cell.angle_gamma   90.00
#
_symmetry.space_group_name_H-M   'P 1'
#
loop_
_entity.id
_entity.type
_entity.pdbx_description
1 polymer ?
#
loop_
_entity_poly.entity_id
_entity_poly.type
_entity_poly.pdbx_seq_one_letter_code
_entity_poly.pdbx_strand_id
1 'polypeptide(L)'
;MILPVFIAPAVGVSRARQLDWSARHDAKTNQITIRVQNRGAVHAKLVELTVQDGDKSVVIAPGLAGYALAGQERSWSYKPTTSTGTLALTVQESGKLLRLSVPLSQ
;
A
#
# COMPACT_ATOMS: atom_id res chain seq x y z
N MET A 1 -6.14 -5.80 24.14
CA MET A 1 -5.17 -6.09 23.04
C MET A 1 -5.86 -7.03 22.06
N ILE A 2 -5.84 -6.74 20.75
CA ILE A 2 -6.40 -7.63 19.73
C ILE A 2 -5.22 -8.23 18.96
N LEU A 3 -5.09 -9.56 18.99
CA LEU A 3 -4.09 -10.29 18.22
C LEU A 3 -4.75 -10.80 16.92
N PRO A 4 -4.33 -10.33 15.74
CA PRO A 4 -4.90 -10.83 14.50
C PRO A 4 -4.49 -12.29 14.27
N VAL A 5 -5.47 -13.13 13.95
CA VAL A 5 -5.28 -14.55 13.62
C VAL A 5 -5.47 -14.72 12.12
N PHE A 6 -4.50 -15.36 11.47
CA PHE A 6 -4.54 -15.65 10.04
C PHE A 6 -4.44 -17.15 9.82
N ILE A 7 -5.22 -17.66 8.88
CA ILE A 7 -5.18 -19.07 8.50
C ILE A 7 -4.06 -19.27 7.48
N ALA A 8 -3.23 -20.29 7.71
CA ALA A 8 -2.20 -20.67 6.76
C ALA A 8 -2.84 -21.31 5.52
N PRO A 9 -2.32 -21.04 4.30
CA PRO A 9 -2.81 -21.69 3.11
C PRO A 9 -2.47 -23.19 3.15
N ALA A 10 -3.22 -23.98 2.40
CA ALA A 10 -3.05 -25.43 2.32
C ALA A 10 -1.63 -25.83 1.87
N VAL A 11 -1.24 -27.07 2.19
CA VAL A 11 0.05 -27.64 1.76
C VAL A 11 0.15 -27.58 0.24
N GLY A 12 1.30 -27.17 -0.28
CA GLY A 12 1.54 -27.02 -1.73
C GLY A 12 1.13 -25.66 -2.30
N VAL A 13 0.42 -24.81 -1.56
CA VAL A 13 0.10 -23.44 -1.99
C VAL A 13 1.26 -22.51 -1.69
N SER A 14 1.67 -21.71 -2.68
CA SER A 14 2.74 -20.72 -2.53
C SER A 14 2.40 -19.69 -1.47
N ARG A 15 3.34 -19.40 -0.58
CA ARG A 15 3.25 -18.34 0.43
C ARG A 15 3.88 -17.03 -0.03
N ALA A 16 4.22 -16.93 -1.32
CA ALA A 16 4.72 -15.68 -1.89
C ALA A 16 3.63 -14.60 -1.83
N ARG A 17 4.01 -13.42 -1.36
CA ARG A 17 3.16 -12.23 -1.44
C ARG A 17 3.29 -11.66 -2.83
N GLN A 18 2.16 -11.41 -3.47
CA GLN A 18 2.10 -10.82 -4.80
C GLN A 18 1.32 -9.53 -4.66
N LEU A 19 2.05 -8.43 -4.48
CA LEU A 19 1.46 -7.12 -4.20
C LEU A 19 1.58 -6.23 -5.43
N ASP A 20 0.42 -5.87 -5.98
CA ASP A 20 0.33 -4.94 -7.09
C ASP A 20 -0.12 -3.58 -6.57
N TRP A 21 0.75 -2.59 -6.72
CA TRP A 21 0.50 -1.22 -6.28
C TRP A 21 -0.04 -0.38 -7.43
N SER A 22 -1.04 0.43 -7.14
CA SER A 22 -1.57 1.43 -8.07
C SER A 22 -1.95 2.71 -7.33
N ALA A 23 -1.93 3.82 -8.06
CA ALA A 23 -2.34 5.11 -7.53
C ALA A 23 -3.23 5.82 -8.56
N ARG A 24 -4.28 6.48 -8.08
CA ARG A 24 -5.20 7.25 -8.90
C ARG A 24 -5.41 8.64 -8.28
N HIS A 25 -5.31 9.68 -9.10
CA HIS A 25 -5.62 11.06 -8.74
C HIS A 25 -7.00 11.44 -9.27
N ASP A 26 -7.92 11.77 -8.36
CA ASP A 26 -9.15 12.44 -8.71
C ASP A 26 -8.93 13.95 -8.72
N ALA A 27 -8.89 14.54 -9.93
CA ALA A 27 -8.67 15.97 -10.13
C ALA A 27 -9.81 16.85 -9.60
N LYS A 28 -11.05 16.33 -9.49
CA LYS A 28 -12.20 17.11 -9.00
C LYS A 28 -12.12 17.34 -7.49
N THR A 29 -11.68 16.32 -6.76
CA THR A 29 -11.58 16.35 -5.30
C THR A 29 -10.16 16.65 -4.81
N ASN A 30 -9.20 16.71 -5.73
CA ASN A 30 -7.77 16.74 -5.47
C ASN A 30 -7.36 15.66 -4.44
N GLN A 31 -7.77 14.41 -4.71
CA GLN A 31 -7.53 13.27 -3.84
C GLN A 31 -6.72 12.21 -4.59
N ILE A 32 -5.58 11.79 -4.03
CA ILE A 32 -4.87 10.62 -4.51
C ILE A 32 -5.28 9.42 -3.66
N THR A 33 -5.72 8.35 -4.32
CA THR A 33 -6.00 7.05 -3.71
C THR A 33 -4.90 6.07 -4.10
N ILE A 34 -4.21 5.55 -3.09
CA ILE A 34 -3.19 4.50 -3.20
C ILE A 34 -3.88 3.18 -2.90
N ARG A 35 -3.66 2.19 -3.75
CA ARG A 35 -4.22 0.85 -3.60
C ARG A 35 -3.10 -0.17 -3.71
N VAL A 36 -3.19 -1.20 -2.88
CA VAL A 36 -2.40 -2.41 -3.03
C VAL A 36 -3.36 -3.59 -3.13
N GLN A 37 -3.29 -4.31 -4.24
CA GLN A 37 -3.98 -5.59 -4.42
C GLN A 37 -3.02 -6.70 -4.02
N ASN A 38 -3.43 -7.57 -3.10
CA ASN A 38 -2.71 -8.78 -2.79
C ASN A 38 -3.30 -9.95 -3.58
N ARG A 39 -2.57 -10.40 -4.60
CA ARG A 39 -2.92 -11.58 -5.41
C ARG A 39 -2.36 -12.88 -4.84
N GLY A 40 -1.56 -12.80 -3.78
CA GLY A 40 -0.99 -13.95 -3.09
C GLY A 40 -1.99 -14.66 -2.18
N ALA A 41 -1.59 -15.84 -1.70
CA ALA A 41 -2.41 -16.69 -0.83
C ALA A 41 -2.22 -16.41 0.68
N VAL A 42 -1.40 -15.41 1.04
CA VAL A 42 -1.14 -15.02 2.43
C VAL A 42 -1.29 -13.52 2.59
N HIS A 43 -1.65 -13.07 3.80
CA HIS A 43 -1.72 -11.64 4.10
C HIS A 43 -0.35 -10.96 3.99
N ALA A 44 -0.34 -9.68 3.64
CA ALA A 44 0.81 -8.79 3.79
C ALA A 44 0.55 -7.82 4.93
N LYS A 45 1.52 -7.70 5.85
CA LYS A 45 1.50 -6.70 6.92
C LYS A 45 2.19 -5.44 6.40
N LEU A 46 1.46 -4.32 6.36
CA LEU A 46 1.96 -3.06 5.87
C LEU A 46 2.13 -2.11 7.06
N VAL A 47 3.33 -1.59 7.21
CA VAL A 47 3.73 -0.71 8.31
C VAL A 47 4.31 0.55 7.71
N GLU A 48 3.86 1.69 8.25
CA GLU A 48 4.31 3.03 7.91
C GLU A 48 4.33 3.30 6.41
N LEU A 49 3.17 3.67 5.87
CA LEU A 49 3.08 4.08 4.47
C LEU A 49 3.39 5.57 4.36
N THR A 50 4.45 5.89 3.63
CA THR A 50 4.84 7.26 3.33
C THR A 50 4.91 7.49 1.83
N VAL A 51 4.72 8.73 1.41
CA VAL A 51 4.85 9.16 0.02
C VAL A 51 5.72 10.39 -0.06
N GLN A 52 6.38 10.57 -1.20
CA GLN A 52 7.06 11.81 -1.52
C GLN A 52 6.09 12.72 -2.28
N ASP A 53 5.78 13.88 -1.71
CA ASP A 53 4.91 14.92 -2.27
C ASP A 53 5.76 16.19 -2.48
N GLY A 54 6.31 16.33 -3.69
CA GLY A 54 7.36 17.30 -3.98
C GLY A 54 8.63 17.02 -3.18
N ASP A 55 9.12 18.00 -2.43
CA ASP A 55 10.31 17.85 -1.57
C ASP A 55 9.97 17.28 -0.17
N LYS A 56 8.68 17.10 0.13
CA LYS A 56 8.23 16.66 1.46
C LYS A 56 7.91 15.17 1.46
N SER A 57 8.33 14.48 2.52
CA SER A 57 7.84 13.14 2.83
C SER A 57 6.59 13.25 3.70
N VAL A 58 5.48 12.67 3.23
CA VAL A 58 4.18 12.71 3.90
C VAL A 58 3.84 11.31 4.40
N VAL A 59 3.59 11.18 5.71
CA VAL A 59 3.12 9.92 6.30
C VAL A 59 1.62 9.80 6.05
N ILE A 60 1.23 8.81 5.24
CA ILE A 60 -0.18 8.54 4.90
C ILE A 60 -0.84 7.69 5.99
N ALA A 61 -0.12 6.71 6.51
CA ALA A 61 -0.60 5.86 7.59
C ALA A 61 0.55 5.53 8.55
N PRO A 62 0.57 6.08 9.77
CA PRO A 62 1.63 5.82 10.75
C PRO A 62 1.48 4.43 11.38
N GLY A 63 2.58 3.84 11.81
CA GLY A 63 2.56 2.55 12.51
C GLY A 63 1.98 1.43 11.65
N LEU A 64 1.00 0.67 12.16
CA LEU A 64 0.34 -0.38 11.37
C LEU A 64 -0.62 0.26 10.34
N ALA A 65 -0.15 0.42 9.10
CA ALA A 65 -0.95 0.92 7.99
C ALA A 65 -2.08 -0.04 7.56
N GLY A 66 -1.94 -1.31 7.92
CA GLY A 66 -3.00 -2.32 7.83
C GLY A 66 -2.48 -3.66 7.29
N TYR A 67 -3.44 -4.50 6.90
CA TYR A 67 -3.16 -5.76 6.22
C TYR A 67 -3.84 -5.78 4.86
N ALA A 68 -3.12 -6.22 3.82
CA ALA A 68 -3.74 -6.64 2.58
C ALA A 68 -3.99 -8.15 2.67
N LEU A 69 -5.26 -8.55 2.82
CA LEU A 69 -5.63 -9.97 2.96
C LEU A 69 -5.42 -10.72 1.63
N ALA A 70 -5.31 -12.05 1.71
CA ALA A 70 -5.17 -12.88 0.52
C ALA A 70 -6.34 -12.66 -0.46
N GLY A 71 -6.03 -12.40 -1.73
CA GLY A 71 -7.02 -12.10 -2.77
C GLY A 71 -7.74 -10.76 -2.63
N GLN A 72 -7.40 -9.94 -1.63
CA GLN A 72 -8.07 -8.66 -1.36
C GLN A 72 -7.15 -7.47 -1.57
N GLU A 73 -7.74 -6.29 -1.49
CA GLU A 73 -7.05 -5.02 -1.57
C GLU A 73 -7.10 -4.23 -0.27
N ARG A 74 -6.14 -3.31 -0.14
CA ARG A 74 -6.19 -2.23 0.85
C ARG A 74 -5.96 -0.91 0.12
N SER A 75 -6.67 0.13 0.56
CA SER A 75 -6.51 1.47 0.02
C SER A 75 -6.37 2.53 1.10
N TRP A 76 -5.67 3.59 0.75
CA TRP A 76 -5.53 4.81 1.54
C TRP A 76 -5.70 5.99 0.61
N SER A 77 -6.15 7.12 1.14
CA SER A 77 -6.31 8.34 0.36
C SER A 77 -5.68 9.51 1.10
N TYR A 78 -5.08 10.42 0.34
CA TYR A 78 -4.54 11.67 0.86
C TYR A 78 -4.77 12.79 -0.15
N LYS A 79 -4.56 14.04 0.27
CA LYS A 79 -4.65 15.21 -0.60
C LYS A 79 -3.24 15.69 -0.93
N PRO A 80 -2.80 15.64 -2.20
CA PRO A 80 -1.47 16.11 -2.56
C PRO A 80 -1.40 17.63 -2.51
N THR A 81 -0.20 18.11 -2.22
CA THR A 81 0.17 19.53 -2.27
C THR A 81 0.96 19.87 -3.53
N THR A 82 1.54 18.86 -4.19
CA THR A 82 2.28 18.99 -5.45
C THR A 82 1.66 18.09 -6.52
N SER A 83 1.54 18.59 -7.74
CA SER A 83 1.11 17.79 -8.89
C SER A 83 2.29 17.00 -9.45
N THR A 84 2.14 15.69 -9.59
CA THR A 84 3.15 14.80 -10.18
C THR A 84 2.48 13.70 -11.00
N GLY A 85 3.15 13.22 -12.04
CA GLY A 85 2.69 12.06 -12.84
C GLY A 85 3.03 10.70 -12.21
N THR A 86 3.93 10.69 -11.22
CA THR A 86 4.39 9.47 -10.55
C THR A 86 4.48 9.69 -9.05
N LEU A 87 4.05 8.69 -8.29
CA LEU A 87 4.08 8.69 -6.84
C LEU A 87 5.21 7.78 -6.33
N ALA A 88 6.22 8.38 -5.70
CA ALA A 88 7.22 7.61 -4.96
C ALA A 88 6.67 7.28 -3.57
N LEU A 89 6.62 6.00 -3.24
CA LEU A 89 6.07 5.50 -1.98
C LEU A 89 7.05 4.57 -1.27
N THR A 90 7.05 4.67 0.06
CA THR A 90 7.85 3.83 0.95
C THR A 90 6.92 3.16 1.95
N VAL A 91 7.09 1.85 2.13
CA VAL A 91 6.28 1.06 3.07
C VAL A 91 7.10 -0.11 3.58
N GLN A 92 6.91 -0.48 4.83
CA GLN A 92 7.46 -1.73 5.36
C GLN A 92 6.45 -2.86 5.16
N GLU A 93 6.84 -3.88 4.41
CA GLU A 93 6.07 -5.08 4.15
C GLU A 93 6.67 -6.26 4.91
N SER A 94 5.96 -6.77 5.90
CA SER A 94 6.37 -7.93 6.72
C SER A 94 7.81 -7.83 7.26
N GLY A 95 8.27 -6.61 7.59
CA GLY A 95 9.62 -6.32 8.11
C GLY A 95 10.66 -5.93 7.05
N LYS A 96 10.30 -5.98 5.76
CA LYS A 96 11.15 -5.51 4.65
C LYS A 96 10.71 -4.13 4.19
N LEU A 97 11.64 -3.18 4.11
CA LEU A 97 11.37 -1.88 3.52
C LEU A 97 11.25 -1.99 1.99
N LEU A 98 10.12 -1.56 1.44
CA LEU A 98 9.85 -1.45 0.02
C LEU A 98 9.84 0.03 -0.36
N ARG A 99 10.55 0.35 -1.46
CA ARG A 99 10.50 1.66 -2.11
C ARG A 99 10.04 1.44 -3.54
N LEU A 100 8.96 2.09 -3.92
CA LEU A 100 8.27 1.87 -5.19
C LEU A 100 7.97 3.21 -5.84
N SER A 101 7.91 3.20 -7.16
CA SER A 101 7.50 4.35 -7.97
C SER A 101 6.29 3.92 -8.78
N VAL A 102 5.14 4.52 -8.53
CA VAL A 102 3.86 4.10 -9.09
C VAL A 102 3.30 5.22 -9.97
N PRO A 103 3.01 4.97 -11.25
CA PRO A 103 2.41 5.98 -12.11
C PRO A 103 1.02 6.36 -11.58
N LEU A 104 0.73 7.66 -11.60
CA LEU A 104 -0.59 8.18 -11.23
C LEU A 104 -1.50 8.13 -12.46
N SER A 105 -2.58 7.36 -12.34
CA SER A 105 -3.69 7.42 -13.29
C SER A 105 -4.66 8.55 -12.91
N GLN A 106 -5.39 9.09 -13.89
CA GLN A 106 -6.44 10.10 -13.68
C GLN A 106 -7.83 9.43 -13.60
#